data_AF-A0A812HGX2-F1
#
_entry.id   AF-A0A812HGX2-F1
#
_cell.length_a   1.000
_cell.length_b   1.000
_cell.length_c   1.000
_cell.angle_alpha   90.00
_cell.angle_beta   90.00
_cell.angle_gamma   90.00
#
_symmetry.space_group_name_H-M   'P 1'
#
loop_
_entity.id
_entity.type
_entity.pdbx_description
1 polymer ?
#
loop_
_entity_poly.entity_id
_entity_poly.type
_entity_poly.pdbx_seq_one_letter_code
_entity_poly.pdbx_strand_id
1 'polypeptide(L)'
;MTVYCGLLSSTLTVYCTAGSKPGVSGVTHGGRCEHLRQAFLQNRLPELAAHVDAHVAHLTDVLKKEVDEDVAEQFLRTASNRRVFDAQVNFMRWKNARHQALQKRLDSNMHKWILEGIECWDQKRAMEGKQKDSSDADLVYEHLTKRAVHDGGKLPSQIPVIRKMRYSYSLPHAQSIYRRNCIPEVL
;
A
#
# COMPACT_ATOMS: atom_id res chain seq x y z
N MET A 1 19.36 11.95 -39.45
CA MET A 1 19.11 10.51 -39.32
C MET A 1 17.89 10.32 -38.44
N THR A 2 16.77 10.04 -39.09
CA THR A 2 15.48 9.69 -38.51
C THR A 2 15.50 8.21 -38.18
N VAL A 3 15.05 7.83 -36.98
CA VAL A 3 14.63 6.45 -36.69
C VAL A 3 13.23 6.53 -36.10
N TYR A 4 12.30 5.90 -36.80
CA TYR A 4 10.88 5.84 -36.49
C TYR A 4 10.57 4.82 -35.38
N CYS A 5 9.45 5.10 -34.71
CA CYS A 5 8.56 4.25 -33.92
C CYS A 5 8.67 2.72 -34.03
N GLY A 6 8.48 2.06 -32.89
CA GLY A 6 8.05 0.66 -32.81
C GLY A 6 7.42 0.36 -31.44
N LEU A 7 6.09 0.50 -31.34
CA LEU A 7 5.27 -0.27 -30.40
C LEU A 7 5.57 -1.75 -30.61
N LEU A 8 6.06 -2.46 -29.60
CA LEU A 8 5.97 -3.92 -29.51
C LEU A 8 6.26 -4.39 -28.07
N SER A 9 5.24 -5.02 -27.50
CA SER A 9 5.33 -6.01 -26.42
C SER A 9 6.56 -6.90 -26.63
N SER A 10 7.49 -6.95 -25.66
CA SER A 10 8.56 -7.95 -25.60
C SER A 10 9.23 -7.92 -24.23
N THR A 11 8.98 -8.99 -23.48
CA THR A 11 9.81 -9.56 -22.40
C THR A 11 11.23 -9.00 -22.32
N LEU A 12 11.51 -8.28 -21.23
CA LEU A 12 12.86 -7.84 -20.87
C LEU A 12 13.59 -9.03 -20.24
N THR A 13 14.14 -9.90 -21.09
CA THR A 13 14.97 -11.03 -20.67
C THR A 13 16.37 -10.52 -20.34
N VAL A 14 16.62 -10.26 -19.06
CA VAL A 14 17.96 -9.93 -18.54
C VAL A 14 18.76 -11.23 -18.42
N TYR A 15 19.77 -11.42 -19.27
CA TYR A 15 20.74 -12.50 -19.13
C TYR A 15 21.76 -12.13 -18.06
N CYS A 16 21.66 -12.73 -16.87
CA CYS A 16 22.75 -12.72 -15.89
C CYS A 16 23.59 -14.00 -16.05
N THR A 17 24.83 -13.82 -16.46
CA THR A 17 25.86 -14.86 -16.55
C THR A 17 26.14 -15.47 -15.17
N ALA A 18 25.98 -16.79 -15.09
CA ALA A 18 26.25 -17.58 -13.90
C ALA A 18 27.75 -17.61 -13.57
N GLY A 19 28.09 -17.26 -12.34
CA GLY A 19 29.44 -17.37 -11.83
C GLY A 19 29.47 -17.31 -10.31
N SER A 20 29.83 -18.44 -9.70
CA SER A 20 30.37 -18.60 -8.35
C SER A 20 29.42 -19.08 -7.23
N LYS A 21 30.01 -19.92 -6.38
CA LYS A 21 29.48 -21.01 -5.55
C LYS A 21 28.75 -20.56 -4.27
N PRO A 22 27.88 -21.41 -3.67
CA PRO A 22 27.26 -21.15 -2.38
C PRO A 22 28.20 -21.55 -1.23
N GLY A 23 28.45 -20.63 -0.31
CA GLY A 23 29.28 -20.84 0.87
C GLY A 23 28.73 -20.12 2.10
N VAL A 24 28.20 -20.93 3.01
CA VAL A 24 28.16 -20.74 4.47
C VAL A 24 27.11 -19.76 5.05
N SER A 25 26.21 -20.40 5.76
CA SER A 25 25.24 -19.94 6.76
C SER A 25 25.82 -19.01 7.83
N GLY A 26 25.29 -17.80 7.87
CA GLY A 26 25.29 -16.90 9.02
C GLY A 26 24.10 -15.96 8.87
N VAL A 27 22.94 -16.33 9.41
CA VAL A 27 21.71 -15.51 9.32
C VAL A 27 21.83 -14.35 10.31
N THR A 28 22.62 -13.35 9.91
CA THR A 28 22.48 -11.99 10.41
C THR A 28 21.26 -11.39 9.72
N HIS A 29 20.50 -10.55 10.42
CA HIS A 29 19.30 -9.89 9.88
C HIS A 29 19.55 -9.07 8.60
N GLY A 30 20.81 -8.82 8.21
CA GLY A 30 21.19 -8.23 6.92
C GLY A 30 21.03 -9.16 5.71
N GLY A 31 20.96 -10.47 5.89
CA GLY A 31 20.88 -11.43 4.76
C GLY A 31 19.51 -11.54 4.09
N ARG A 32 18.42 -11.12 4.74
CA ARG A 32 17.06 -11.29 4.18
C ARG A 32 16.80 -10.37 2.99
N CYS A 33 17.19 -9.09 3.10
CA CYS A 33 17.03 -8.13 2.00
C CYS A 33 17.88 -8.49 0.78
N GLU A 34 19.10 -9.00 0.99
CA GLU A 34 19.96 -9.45 -0.12
C GLU A 34 19.36 -10.65 -0.87
N HIS A 35 18.77 -11.61 -0.13
CA HIS A 35 18.07 -12.73 -0.74
C HIS A 35 16.83 -12.30 -1.54
N LEU A 36 16.03 -11.36 -1.02
CA LEU A 36 14.87 -10.82 -1.74
C LEU A 36 15.29 -10.06 -3.00
N ARG A 37 16.38 -9.29 -2.92
CA ARG A 37 16.96 -8.61 -4.09
C ARG A 37 17.40 -9.59 -5.17
N GLN A 38 18.09 -10.68 -4.79
CA GLN A 38 18.46 -11.74 -5.74
C GLN A 38 17.23 -12.43 -6.32
N ALA A 39 16.20 -12.69 -5.51
CA ALA A 39 14.95 -13.31 -5.98
C ALA A 39 14.17 -12.42 -6.95
N PHE A 40 14.15 -11.10 -6.72
CA PHE A 40 13.59 -10.10 -7.64
C PHE A 40 14.34 -10.09 -8.97
N LEU A 41 15.67 -10.01 -8.95
CA LEU A 41 16.49 -10.00 -10.17
C LEU A 41 16.36 -11.31 -10.98
N GLN A 42 16.11 -12.43 -10.30
CA GLN A 42 15.90 -13.73 -10.94
C GLN A 42 14.44 -14.01 -11.32
N ASN A 43 13.53 -13.04 -11.15
CA ASN A 43 12.08 -13.18 -11.40
C ASN A 43 11.45 -14.41 -10.73
N ARG A 44 11.97 -14.83 -9.58
CA ARG A 44 11.48 -16.04 -8.87
C ARG A 44 10.19 -15.79 -8.10
N LEU A 45 9.87 -14.53 -7.80
CA LEU A 45 8.72 -14.13 -6.99
C LEU A 45 7.89 -13.08 -7.76
N PRO A 46 6.85 -13.50 -8.51
CA PRO A 46 6.04 -12.57 -9.30
C PRO A 46 5.22 -11.60 -8.42
N GLU A 47 4.86 -12.00 -7.20
CA GLU A 47 4.18 -11.13 -6.23
C GLU A 47 5.03 -9.93 -5.81
N LEU A 48 6.32 -10.17 -5.55
CA LEU A 48 7.28 -9.13 -5.22
C LEU A 48 7.48 -8.19 -6.41
N ALA A 49 7.57 -8.74 -7.62
CA ALA A 49 7.67 -7.94 -8.84
C ALA A 49 6.46 -7.02 -9.02
N ALA A 50 5.25 -7.55 -8.88
CA ALA A 50 4.02 -6.76 -8.96
C ALA A 50 3.94 -5.66 -7.89
N HIS A 51 4.44 -5.93 -6.67
CA HIS A 51 4.49 -4.92 -5.61
C HIS A 51 5.48 -3.80 -5.91
N VAL A 52 6.68 -4.15 -6.35
CA VAL A 52 7.71 -3.18 -6.73
C VAL A 52 7.22 -2.35 -7.91
N ASP A 53 6.58 -2.97 -8.91
CA ASP A 53 6.02 -2.25 -10.06
C ASP A 53 4.91 -1.28 -9.64
N ALA A 54 4.02 -1.68 -8.73
CA ALA A 54 2.99 -0.80 -8.19
C ALA A 54 3.59 0.36 -7.38
N HIS A 55 4.63 0.08 -6.59
CA HIS A 55 5.35 1.09 -5.80
C HIS A 55 6.06 2.10 -6.71
N VAL A 56 6.80 1.62 -7.70
CA VAL A 56 7.48 2.45 -8.69
C VAL A 56 6.45 3.26 -9.49
N ALA A 57 5.36 2.65 -9.95
CA ALA A 57 4.30 3.36 -10.67
C ALA A 57 3.75 4.55 -9.86
N HIS A 58 3.42 4.34 -8.58
CA HIS A 58 2.96 5.40 -7.70
C HIS A 58 3.98 6.54 -7.59
N LEU A 59 5.26 6.23 -7.36
CA LEU A 59 6.32 7.25 -7.27
C LEU A 59 6.58 7.95 -8.60
N THR A 60 6.46 7.26 -9.73
CA THR A 60 6.57 7.90 -11.06
C THR A 60 5.45 8.91 -11.29
N ASP A 61 4.24 8.64 -10.80
CA ASP A 61 3.11 9.56 -10.97
C ASP A 61 3.24 10.80 -10.08
N VAL A 62 3.81 10.66 -8.88
CA VAL A 62 4.19 11.80 -8.04
C VAL A 62 5.27 12.63 -8.74
N LEU A 63 6.34 11.99 -9.23
CA LEU A 63 7.43 12.67 -9.91
C LEU A 63 6.96 13.39 -11.17
N LYS A 64 6.04 12.82 -11.94
CA LYS A 64 5.44 13.47 -13.12
C LYS A 64 4.81 14.80 -12.75
N LYS A 65 4.03 14.85 -11.67
CA LYS A 65 3.36 16.08 -11.22
C LYS A 65 4.39 17.14 -10.81
N GLU A 66 5.40 16.76 -10.03
CA GLU A 66 6.47 17.68 -9.61
C GLU A 66 7.23 18.26 -10.80
N VAL A 67 7.62 17.40 -11.76
CA VAL A 67 8.33 17.85 -12.97
C VAL A 67 7.44 18.73 -13.84
N ASP A 68 6.15 18.44 -13.93
CA ASP A 68 5.20 19.25 -14.69
C ASP A 68 5.08 20.66 -14.10
N GLU A 69 5.03 20.78 -12.77
CA GLU A 69 5.02 22.07 -12.06
C GLU A 69 6.32 22.84 -12.28
N ASP A 70 7.47 22.20 -12.02
CA ASP A 70 8.80 22.81 -12.16
C ASP A 70 9.07 23.30 -13.61
N VAL A 71 8.79 22.45 -14.59
CA VAL A 71 9.05 22.74 -16.01
C VAL A 71 8.05 23.75 -16.55
N ALA A 72 6.77 23.69 -16.13
CA ALA A 72 5.79 24.70 -16.52
C ALA A 72 6.20 26.09 -16.04
N GLU A 73 6.64 26.23 -14.78
CA GLU A 73 7.05 27.53 -14.25
C GLU A 73 8.27 28.11 -15.00
N GLN A 74 9.31 27.30 -15.20
CA GLN A 74 10.50 27.73 -15.94
C GLN A 74 10.17 28.06 -17.40
N PHE A 75 9.32 27.25 -18.05
CA PHE A 75 8.97 27.45 -19.44
C PHE A 75 8.11 28.69 -19.64
N LEU A 76 7.14 28.96 -18.78
CA LEU A 76 6.32 30.18 -18.82
C LEU A 76 7.19 31.43 -18.69
N ARG A 77 8.13 31.45 -17.73
CA ARG A 77 9.08 32.56 -17.55
C ARG A 77 9.99 32.76 -18.78
N THR A 78 10.40 31.67 -19.42
CA THR A 78 11.31 31.75 -20.57
C THR A 78 10.58 32.14 -21.86
N ALA A 79 9.35 31.64 -22.04
CA ALA A 79 8.51 31.93 -23.19
C ALA A 79 8.02 33.39 -23.19
N SER A 80 7.64 33.93 -22.02
CA SER A 80 7.23 35.33 -21.87
C SER A 80 8.31 36.32 -22.33
N ASN A 81 9.57 35.98 -22.06
CA ASN A 81 10.71 36.84 -22.34
C ASN A 81 11.14 36.81 -23.80
N ARG A 82 10.93 35.70 -24.50
CA ARG A 82 11.43 35.55 -25.87
C ARG A 82 10.45 36.06 -26.91
N ARG A 83 9.13 35.80 -26.83
CA ARG A 83 8.12 36.18 -27.85
C ARG A 83 8.48 35.88 -29.33
N VAL A 84 9.53 35.11 -29.59
CA VAL A 84 10.11 34.90 -30.94
C VAL A 84 9.44 33.75 -31.70
N PHE A 85 8.84 32.79 -30.99
CA PHE A 85 8.37 31.55 -31.59
C PHE A 85 6.85 31.42 -31.53
N ASP A 86 6.28 30.82 -32.57
CA ASP A 86 4.87 30.43 -32.63
C ASP A 86 4.48 29.49 -31.49
N ALA A 87 3.20 29.54 -31.10
CA ALA A 87 2.65 28.76 -29.99
C ALA A 87 2.91 27.25 -30.14
N GLN A 88 2.82 26.72 -31.37
CA GLN A 88 3.04 25.29 -31.64
C GLN A 88 4.50 24.87 -31.42
N VAL A 89 5.46 25.70 -31.84
CA VAL A 89 6.89 25.43 -31.63
C VAL A 89 7.24 25.49 -30.15
N ASN A 90 6.66 26.44 -29.41
CA ASN A 90 6.82 26.52 -27.97
C ASN A 90 6.25 25.30 -27.26
N PHE A 91 5.06 24.83 -27.65
CA PHE A 91 4.47 23.62 -27.09
C PHE A 91 5.35 22.37 -27.28
N MET A 92 5.92 22.20 -28.47
CA MET A 92 6.82 21.07 -28.73
C MET A 92 8.11 21.15 -27.91
N ARG A 93 8.66 22.36 -27.73
CA ARG A 93 9.83 22.58 -26.88
C ARG A 93 9.54 22.29 -25.41
N TRP A 94 8.37 22.70 -24.91
CA TRP A 94 7.94 22.38 -23.57
C TRP A 94 7.81 20.86 -23.38
N LYS A 95 7.17 20.15 -24.31
CA LYS A 95 7.09 18.67 -24.28
C LYS A 95 8.47 18.02 -24.24
N ASN A 96 9.41 18.48 -25.06
CA ASN A 96 10.76 17.92 -25.09
C ASN A 96 11.53 18.20 -23.78
N ALA A 97 11.41 19.42 -23.25
CA ALA A 97 12.03 19.80 -21.97
C ALA A 97 11.46 18.95 -20.81
N ARG A 98 10.13 18.78 -20.77
CA ARG A 98 9.43 17.90 -19.83
C ARG A 98 9.96 16.47 -19.91
N HIS A 99 10.04 15.91 -21.11
CA HIS A 99 10.52 14.55 -21.30
C HIS A 99 11.96 14.37 -20.82
N GLN A 100 12.86 15.30 -21.15
CA GLN A 100 14.26 15.26 -20.71
C GLN A 100 14.40 15.40 -19.20
N ALA A 101 13.65 16.31 -18.58
CA ALA A 101 13.67 16.52 -17.13
C ALA A 101 13.18 15.27 -16.38
N LEU A 102 12.07 14.69 -16.86
CA LEU A 102 11.51 13.47 -16.31
C LEU A 102 12.46 12.28 -16.46
N GLN A 103 13.06 12.09 -17.63
CA GLN A 103 14.00 10.99 -17.88
C GLN A 103 15.21 11.07 -16.94
N LYS A 104 15.82 12.25 -16.80
CA LYS A 104 16.97 12.45 -15.89
C LYS A 104 16.63 12.13 -14.44
N ARG A 105 15.46 12.55 -13.95
CA ARG A 105 15.02 12.27 -12.57
C ARG A 105 14.66 10.79 -12.38
N LEU A 106 14.03 10.16 -13.36
CA LEU A 106 13.75 8.72 -13.32
C LEU A 106 15.05 7.92 -13.24
N ASP A 107 16.01 8.15 -14.12
CA ASP A 107 17.28 7.42 -14.13
C ASP A 107 18.05 7.56 -12.80
N SER A 108 17.94 8.73 -12.17
CA SER A 108 18.59 9.03 -10.89
C SER A 108 17.92 8.42 -9.67
N ASN A 109 16.62 8.12 -9.73
CA ASN A 109 15.84 7.66 -8.56
C ASN A 109 15.36 6.21 -8.68
N MET A 110 15.25 5.67 -9.89
CA MET A 110 14.66 4.35 -10.15
C MET A 110 15.32 3.23 -9.36
N HIS A 111 16.66 3.25 -9.25
CA HIS A 111 17.39 2.25 -8.48
C HIS A 111 17.06 2.29 -6.97
N LYS A 112 16.83 3.48 -6.41
CA LYS A 112 16.47 3.64 -4.99
C LYS A 112 15.05 3.14 -4.73
N TRP A 113 14.11 3.52 -5.60
CA TRP A 113 12.71 3.12 -5.49
C TRP A 113 12.51 1.61 -5.58
N ILE A 114 13.31 0.92 -6.41
CA ILE A 114 13.28 -0.54 -6.48
C ILE A 114 13.72 -1.15 -5.13
N LEU A 115 14.78 -0.63 -4.52
CA LEU A 115 15.27 -1.11 -3.23
C LEU A 115 14.27 -0.81 -2.11
N GLU A 116 13.73 0.41 -2.06
CA GLU A 116 12.68 0.82 -1.13
C GLU A 116 11.43 -0.06 -1.27
N GLY A 117 11.02 -0.38 -2.51
CA GLY A 117 9.90 -1.28 -2.76
C GLY A 117 10.13 -2.70 -2.23
N ILE A 118 11.37 -3.22 -2.35
CA ILE A 118 11.73 -4.53 -1.78
C ILE A 118 11.71 -4.49 -0.25
N GLU A 119 12.22 -3.41 0.36
CA GLU A 119 12.20 -3.23 1.82
C GLU A 119 10.78 -3.08 2.37
N CYS A 120 9.93 -2.29 1.70
CA CYS A 120 8.51 -2.16 2.04
C CYS A 120 7.78 -3.49 1.96
N TRP A 121 8.11 -4.33 0.97
CA TRP A 121 7.54 -5.68 0.88
C TRP A 121 7.95 -6.57 2.05
N ASP A 122 9.23 -6.57 2.43
CA ASP A 122 9.73 -7.35 3.57
C ASP A 122 9.05 -6.90 4.88
N GLN A 123 8.92 -5.59 5.09
CA GLN A 123 8.19 -5.03 6.23
C GLN A 123 6.72 -5.46 6.23
N LYS A 124 6.05 -5.40 5.07
CA LYS A 124 4.64 -5.83 4.94
C LYS A 124 4.48 -7.31 5.30
N ARG A 125 5.33 -8.18 4.77
CA ARG A 125 5.32 -9.62 5.09
C ARG A 125 5.63 -9.89 6.56
N ALA A 126 6.56 -9.15 7.16
CA ALA A 126 6.88 -9.27 8.58
C ALA A 126 5.71 -8.83 9.50
N MET A 127 4.92 -7.84 9.08
CA MET A 127 3.74 -7.39 9.82
C MET A 127 2.54 -8.34 9.66
N GLU A 128 2.32 -8.89 8.46
CA GLU A 128 1.29 -9.91 8.22
C GLU A 128 1.46 -11.16 9.11
N GLY A 129 2.70 -11.56 9.39
CA GLY A 129 2.99 -12.65 10.32
C GLY A 129 2.53 -12.34 11.75
N LYS A 130 2.75 -11.12 12.24
CA LYS A 130 2.39 -10.71 13.62
C LYS A 130 0.89 -10.52 13.83
N GLN A 131 0.19 -10.05 12.79
CA GLN A 131 -1.24 -9.76 12.88
C GLN A 131 -2.11 -11.04 12.87
N LYS A 132 -1.58 -12.14 12.33
CA LYS A 132 -2.26 -13.44 12.33
C LYS A 132 -2.16 -14.16 13.68
N ASP A 133 -1.09 -13.90 14.43
CA ASP A 133 -0.84 -14.48 15.76
C ASP A 133 -1.50 -13.70 16.90
N SER A 134 -1.98 -12.48 16.63
CA SER A 134 -2.73 -11.66 17.59
C SER A 134 -4.20 -11.58 17.15
N SER A 135 -4.93 -12.67 17.40
CA SER A 135 -6.39 -12.64 17.29
C SER A 135 -6.92 -11.55 18.22
N ASP A 136 -7.86 -10.73 17.73
CA ASP A 136 -8.48 -9.65 18.52
C ASP A 136 -9.10 -10.19 19.83
N ALA A 137 -9.50 -11.46 19.83
CA ALA A 137 -9.94 -12.20 21.01
C ALA A 137 -8.84 -12.42 22.05
N ASP A 138 -7.59 -12.65 21.62
CA ASP A 138 -6.44 -12.86 22.50
C ASP A 138 -5.99 -11.54 23.14
N LEU A 139 -6.08 -10.41 22.41
CA LEU A 139 -5.84 -9.07 22.96
C LEU A 139 -6.90 -8.69 24.01
N VAL A 140 -8.17 -9.00 23.74
CA VAL A 140 -9.26 -8.81 24.70
C VAL A 140 -9.08 -9.71 25.93
N TYR A 141 -8.71 -10.99 25.74
CA TYR A 141 -8.45 -11.91 26.84
C TYR A 141 -7.26 -11.46 27.69
N GLU A 142 -6.15 -11.06 27.07
CA GLU A 142 -4.96 -10.57 27.78
C GLU A 142 -5.25 -9.27 28.55
N HIS A 143 -6.04 -8.35 27.97
CA HIS A 143 -6.42 -7.11 28.65
C HIS A 143 -7.41 -7.35 29.81
N LEU A 144 -8.33 -8.31 29.68
CA LEU A 144 -9.25 -8.68 30.76
C LEU A 144 -8.55 -9.44 31.90
N THR A 145 -7.67 -10.39 31.55
CA THR A 145 -6.91 -11.19 32.53
C THR A 145 -5.82 -10.38 33.22
N LYS A 146 -5.10 -9.48 32.54
CA LYS A 146 -4.12 -8.60 33.19
C LYS A 146 -4.76 -7.64 34.19
N ARG A 147 -5.98 -7.16 33.94
CA ARG A 147 -6.76 -6.40 34.95
C ARG A 147 -7.17 -7.28 36.13
N ALA A 148 -7.64 -8.51 35.87
CA ALA A 148 -8.02 -9.44 36.92
C ALA A 148 -6.85 -9.92 37.81
N VAL A 149 -5.62 -9.94 37.28
CA VAL A 149 -4.40 -10.31 38.04
C VAL A 149 -3.87 -9.12 38.86
N HIS A 150 -4.04 -7.89 38.39
CA HIS A 150 -3.66 -6.69 39.14
C HIS A 150 -4.64 -6.33 40.27
N ASP A 151 -5.89 -6.77 40.18
CA ASP A 151 -6.82 -6.77 41.31
C ASP A 151 -6.54 -7.99 42.22
N GLY A 152 -5.43 -7.93 42.96
CA GLY A 152 -5.00 -8.88 43.98
C GLY A 152 -5.93 -8.98 45.21
N GLY A 153 -7.25 -8.96 45.02
CA GLY A 153 -8.22 -9.32 46.03
C GLY A 153 -8.36 -10.83 46.08
N LYS A 154 -8.12 -11.44 47.24
CA LYS A 154 -8.42 -12.85 47.50
C LYS A 154 -9.80 -13.19 46.94
N LEU A 155 -9.88 -14.15 46.01
CA LEU A 155 -11.14 -14.75 45.58
C LEU A 155 -11.91 -15.18 46.85
N PRO A 156 -13.16 -14.76 47.05
CA PRO A 156 -13.93 -15.18 48.21
C PRO A 156 -14.11 -16.71 48.14
N SER A 157 -13.58 -17.42 49.14
CA SER A 157 -13.66 -18.89 49.24
C SER A 157 -15.08 -19.41 49.50
N GLN A 158 -16.05 -18.51 49.70
CA GLN A 158 -17.45 -18.83 49.88
C GLN A 158 -18.25 -18.34 48.67
N ILE A 159 -18.85 -19.30 47.95
CA ILE A 159 -19.82 -19.04 46.91
C ILE A 159 -21.08 -18.47 47.60
N PRO A 160 -21.49 -17.22 47.32
CA PRO A 160 -22.72 -16.69 47.90
C PRO A 160 -23.90 -17.49 47.35
N VAL A 161 -24.68 -18.09 48.24
CA VAL A 161 -25.88 -18.84 47.88
C VAL A 161 -26.95 -17.83 47.43
N ILE A 162 -27.03 -17.58 46.12
CA ILE A 162 -28.06 -16.74 45.53
C ILE A 162 -29.40 -17.49 45.64
N ARG A 163 -30.29 -17.02 46.50
CA ARG A 163 -31.68 -17.51 46.55
C ARG A 163 -32.37 -17.13 45.24
N LYS A 164 -32.85 -18.12 44.50
CA LYS A 164 -33.61 -17.91 43.25
C LYS A 164 -34.88 -17.10 43.53
N MET A 165 -34.88 -15.82 43.18
CA MET A 165 -36.12 -15.05 43.08
C MET A 165 -36.92 -15.54 41.87
N ARG A 166 -38.14 -16.02 42.14
CA ARG A 166 -39.10 -16.41 41.09
C ARG A 166 -39.77 -15.14 40.56
N TYR A 167 -39.23 -14.58 39.48
CA TYR A 167 -39.94 -13.56 38.72
C TYR A 167 -40.93 -14.24 37.78
N SER A 168 -42.23 -13.98 37.97
CA SER A 168 -43.24 -14.28 36.96
C SER A 168 -43.38 -13.06 36.06
N TYR A 169 -42.85 -13.17 34.84
CA TYR A 169 -43.08 -12.17 33.80
C TYR A 169 -44.48 -12.38 33.23
N SER A 170 -45.43 -11.50 33.56
CA SER A 170 -46.64 -11.34 32.76
C SER A 170 -46.34 -10.40 31.60
N LEU A 171 -46.35 -10.92 30.37
CA LEU A 171 -46.23 -10.12 29.16
C LEU A 171 -47.41 -9.15 29.04
N PRO A 172 -47.19 -7.86 28.73
CA PRO A 172 -48.28 -6.93 28.48
C PRO A 172 -49.01 -7.32 27.18
N HIS A 173 -50.34 -7.22 27.23
CA HIS A 173 -51.25 -7.54 26.15
C HIS A 173 -50.93 -6.69 24.91
N ALA A 174 -50.47 -7.32 23.84
CA ALA A 174 -50.12 -6.65 22.59
C ALA A 174 -51.39 -6.09 21.92
N GLN A 175 -51.62 -4.78 22.00
CA GLN A 175 -52.61 -4.10 21.18
C GLN A 175 -52.05 -3.96 19.75
N SER A 176 -52.62 -4.73 18.83
CA SER A 176 -52.33 -4.63 17.40
C SER A 176 -52.87 -3.32 16.82
N ILE A 177 -52.00 -2.34 16.59
CA ILE A 177 -52.32 -1.16 15.79
C ILE A 177 -52.10 -1.54 14.31
N TYR A 178 -53.13 -2.12 13.67
CA TYR A 178 -53.19 -2.19 12.21
C TYR A 178 -53.50 -0.80 11.66
N ARG A 179 -52.48 -0.08 11.18
CA ARG A 179 -52.67 1.11 10.33
C ARG A 179 -53.18 0.64 8.96
N ARG A 180 -54.45 0.91 8.65
CA ARG A 180 -54.97 0.91 7.27
C ARG A 180 -54.48 2.17 6.57
N ASN A 181 -53.61 2.03 5.57
CA ASN A 181 -53.35 3.08 4.60
C ASN A 181 -54.46 3.04 3.55
N CYS A 182 -55.29 4.08 3.49
CA CYS A 182 -56.22 4.31 2.39
C CYS A 182 -55.45 4.87 1.18
N ILE A 183 -55.73 4.29 0.02
CA ILE A 183 -55.28 4.71 -1.31
C ILE A 183 -56.09 5.97 -1.72
N PRO A 184 -55.50 7.00 -2.34
CA PRO A 184 -56.29 8.11 -2.88
C PRO A 184 -56.88 7.74 -4.24
N GLU A 185 -58.20 7.91 -4.39
CA GLU A 185 -58.90 7.85 -5.67
C GLU A 185 -58.52 9.06 -6.54
N VAL A 186 -58.30 8.77 -7.82
CA VAL A 186 -58.14 9.71 -8.93
C VAL A 186 -59.54 10.11 -9.39
N LEU A 187 -59.82 11.42 -9.42
CA LEU A 187 -60.58 12.13 -10.46
C LEU A 187 -60.48 13.65 -10.26
#